data_AF-A0AAV6CCL2-F1
#
_entry.id   AF-A0AAV6CCL2-F1
#
_cell.length_a   1.000
_cell.length_b   1.000
_cell.length_c   1.000
_cell.angle_alpha   90.00
_cell.angle_beta   90.00
_cell.angle_gamma   90.00
#
_symmetry.space_group_name_H-M   'P 1'
#
loop_
_entity.id
_entity.type
_entity.pdbx_description
1 polymer ?
#
loop_
_entity_poly.entity_id
_entity_poly.type
_entity_poly.pdbx_seq_one_letter_code
_entity_poly.pdbx_strand_id
1 'polypeptide(L)'
;MSTIATESIILEKTRELCEAILNAPEYKLVRGNVDRFMGDEKAKAHYQRVVEKGDSLNHKQQQGQRLTPAEISDFETDRDGLLNNPVASEFISAQEDLHKIQEQVVGYVKKTLELGRLPNEDEVSGGGCGHGCGCSH
;
A
#
# COMPACT_ATOMS: atom_id res chain seq x y z
N MET A 1 25.29 4.58 -27.10
CA MET A 1 25.89 3.26 -26.80
C MET A 1 25.35 2.82 -25.45
N SER A 2 24.44 1.85 -25.46
CA SER A 2 23.76 1.33 -24.26
C SER A 2 24.60 0.20 -23.69
N THR A 3 25.37 0.50 -22.64
CA THR A 3 26.20 -0.47 -21.90
C THR A 3 25.67 -0.66 -20.48
N ILE A 4 24.34 -0.78 -20.32
CA ILE A 4 23.72 -1.14 -19.04
C ILE A 4 23.19 -2.59 -19.06
N ALA A 5 23.10 -3.23 -20.23
CA ALA A 5 22.46 -4.53 -20.41
C ALA A 5 23.49 -5.68 -20.57
N THR A 6 24.31 -5.93 -19.56
CA THR A 6 24.96 -7.23 -19.33
C THR A 6 25.30 -7.32 -17.84
N GLU A 7 24.52 -8.09 -17.08
CA GLU A 7 24.66 -8.34 -15.62
C GLU A 7 25.24 -7.18 -14.80
N SER A 8 24.49 -6.09 -14.70
CA SER A 8 24.83 -5.02 -13.76
C SER A 8 24.82 -5.58 -12.33
N ILE A 9 25.87 -5.29 -11.55
CA ILE A 9 25.92 -5.55 -10.09
C ILE A 9 24.66 -5.03 -9.37
N ILE A 10 24.04 -3.97 -9.90
CA ILE A 10 22.78 -3.43 -9.39
C ILE A 10 21.64 -4.45 -9.56
N LEU A 11 21.55 -5.13 -10.71
CA LEU A 11 20.54 -6.14 -10.96
C LEU A 11 20.73 -7.38 -10.08
N GLU A 12 21.98 -7.80 -9.86
CA GLU A 12 22.31 -8.89 -8.93
C GLU A 12 21.83 -8.55 -7.51
N LYS A 13 22.22 -7.37 -6.98
CA LYS A 13 21.78 -6.92 -5.66
C LYS A 13 20.27 -6.68 -5.56
N THR A 14 19.63 -6.30 -6.66
CA THR A 14 18.17 -6.20 -6.71
C THR A 14 17.51 -7.57 -6.58
N ARG A 15 18.06 -8.62 -7.21
CA ARG A 15 17.55 -9.99 -7.05
C ARG A 15 17.75 -10.51 -5.63
N GLU A 16 18.92 -10.27 -5.04
CA GLU A 16 19.19 -10.61 -3.64
C GLU A 16 18.20 -9.93 -2.69
N LEU A 17 17.87 -8.64 -2.93
CA LEU A 17 16.84 -7.93 -2.16
C LEU A 17 15.47 -8.58 -2.33
N CYS A 18 15.06 -8.94 -3.56
CA CYS A 18 13.80 -9.63 -3.80
C CYS A 18 13.74 -10.97 -3.07
N GLU A 19 14.82 -11.76 -3.10
CA GLU A 19 14.91 -13.02 -2.36
C GLU A 19 14.84 -12.81 -0.85
N ALA A 20 15.48 -11.75 -0.33
CA ALA A 20 15.39 -11.40 1.09
C ALA A 20 13.95 -11.05 1.50
N ILE A 21 13.24 -10.25 0.70
CA ILE A 21 11.83 -9.92 0.93
C ILE A 21 10.97 -11.19 0.93
N LEU A 22 11.13 -12.06 -0.07
CA LEU A 22 10.36 -13.31 -0.15
C LEU A 22 10.61 -14.25 1.04
N ASN A 23 11.82 -14.22 1.60
CA ASN A 23 12.19 -15.08 2.71
C ASN A 23 11.83 -14.50 4.09
N ALA A 24 11.58 -13.21 4.17
CA ALA A 24 11.22 -12.49 5.39
C ALA A 24 9.95 -13.10 6.04
N PRO A 25 9.97 -13.45 7.34
CA PRO A 25 8.81 -14.01 8.03
C PRO A 25 7.56 -13.15 7.94
N GLU A 26 7.72 -11.83 8.05
CA GLU A 26 6.66 -10.83 7.93
C GLU A 26 6.01 -10.86 6.54
N TYR A 27 6.81 -10.99 5.47
CA TYR A 27 6.27 -11.09 4.12
C TYR A 27 5.48 -12.39 3.93
N LYS A 28 5.97 -13.51 4.46
CA LYS A 28 5.26 -14.80 4.39
C LYS A 28 3.93 -14.77 5.14
N LEU A 29 3.88 -14.12 6.30
CA LEU A 29 2.64 -13.90 7.05
C LEU A 29 1.66 -13.06 6.22
N VAL A 30 2.11 -11.91 5.73
CA VAL A 30 1.33 -11.01 4.88
C VAL A 30 0.78 -11.73 3.65
N ARG A 31 1.62 -12.51 2.96
CA ARG A 31 1.21 -13.30 1.79
C ARG A 31 0.15 -14.34 2.16
N GLY A 32 0.33 -15.03 3.28
CA GLY A 32 -0.65 -15.99 3.79
C GLY A 32 -2.01 -15.36 4.09
N ASN A 33 -2.03 -14.16 4.68
CA ASN A 33 -3.27 -13.42 4.95
C ASN A 33 -3.99 -13.02 3.65
N VAL A 34 -3.23 -12.60 2.63
CA VAL A 34 -3.77 -12.34 1.29
C VAL A 34 -4.36 -13.60 0.68
N ASP A 35 -3.63 -14.71 0.68
CA ASP A 35 -4.11 -15.97 0.10
C ASP A 35 -5.36 -16.49 0.83
N ARG A 36 -5.43 -16.33 2.16
CA ARG A 36 -6.62 -16.68 2.97
C ARG A 36 -7.84 -15.85 2.58
N PHE A 37 -7.67 -14.55 2.39
CA PHE A 37 -8.75 -13.67 1.93
C PHE A 37 -9.19 -14.00 0.50
N MET A 38 -8.24 -14.27 -0.39
CA MET A 38 -8.54 -14.65 -1.78
C MET A 38 -9.36 -15.95 -1.87
N GLY A 39 -9.20 -16.85 -0.88
CA GLY A 39 -9.99 -18.09 -0.74
C GLY A 39 -11.33 -17.93 -0.02
N ASP A 40 -11.64 -16.77 0.58
CA ASP A 40 -12.90 -16.52 1.29
C ASP A 40 -13.84 -15.62 0.47
N GLU A 41 -14.72 -16.26 -0.30
CA GLU A 41 -15.70 -15.55 -1.14
C GLU A 41 -16.64 -14.64 -0.35
N LYS A 42 -16.95 -14.96 0.91
CA LYS A 42 -17.84 -14.13 1.74
C LYS A 42 -17.12 -12.87 2.19
N ALA A 43 -15.87 -13.00 2.65
CA ALA A 43 -15.03 -11.87 3.03
C ALA A 43 -14.78 -10.94 1.83
N LYS A 44 -14.47 -11.52 0.65
CA LYS A 44 -14.32 -10.76 -0.61
C LYS A 44 -15.58 -10.00 -0.99
N ALA A 45 -16.73 -10.67 -0.99
CA ALA A 45 -17.99 -10.02 -1.34
C ALA A 45 -18.34 -8.91 -0.34
N HIS A 46 -18.03 -9.08 0.96
CA HIS A 46 -18.24 -8.04 1.96
C HIS A 46 -17.33 -6.84 1.74
N TYR A 47 -16.03 -7.09 1.52
CA TYR A 47 -15.05 -6.05 1.22
C TYR A 47 -15.47 -5.22 0.00
N GLN A 48 -15.83 -5.90 -1.10
CA GLN A 48 -16.25 -5.25 -2.33
C GLN A 48 -17.47 -4.33 -2.13
N ARG A 49 -18.48 -4.77 -1.36
CA ARG A 49 -19.64 -3.93 -1.04
C ARG A 49 -19.27 -2.68 -0.25
N VAL A 50 -18.37 -2.81 0.73
CA VAL A 50 -17.90 -1.65 1.52
C VAL A 50 -17.16 -0.65 0.62
N VAL A 51 -16.27 -1.13 -0.26
CA VAL A 51 -15.55 -0.28 -1.22
C VAL A 51 -16.53 0.44 -2.15
N GLU A 52 -17.45 -0.28 -2.77
CA GLU A 52 -18.45 0.31 -3.69
C GLU A 52 -19.34 1.35 -3.01
N LYS A 53 -19.81 1.07 -1.79
CA LYS A 53 -20.58 2.03 -0.99
C LYS A 53 -19.73 3.25 -0.66
N GLY A 54 -18.49 3.05 -0.22
CA GLY A 54 -17.56 4.14 0.08
C GLY A 54 -17.30 5.05 -1.12
N ASP A 55 -17.03 4.48 -2.29
CA ASP A 55 -16.81 5.21 -3.54
C ASP A 55 -18.06 6.00 -3.96
N SER A 56 -19.25 5.40 -3.82
CA SER A 56 -20.52 6.08 -4.10
C SER A 56 -20.74 7.29 -3.20
N LEU A 57 -20.50 7.16 -1.89
CA LEU A 57 -20.63 8.25 -0.92
C LEU A 57 -19.59 9.34 -1.16
N ASN A 58 -18.34 8.98 -1.41
CA ASN A 58 -17.27 9.92 -1.75
C ASN A 58 -17.61 10.71 -3.02
N HIS A 59 -18.14 10.04 -4.05
CA HIS A 59 -18.57 10.67 -5.29
C HIS A 59 -19.69 11.71 -5.06
N LYS A 60 -20.69 11.39 -4.22
CA LYS A 60 -21.75 12.34 -3.83
C LYS A 60 -21.16 13.57 -3.13
N GLN A 61 -20.23 13.38 -2.20
CA GLN A 61 -19.58 14.49 -1.51
C GLN A 61 -18.76 15.37 -2.45
N GLN A 62 -18.02 14.78 -3.40
CA GLN A 62 -17.27 15.52 -4.42
C GLN A 62 -18.18 16.38 -5.32
N GLN A 63 -19.43 15.94 -5.54
CA GLN A 63 -20.44 16.71 -6.26
C GLN A 63 -21.15 17.77 -5.38
N GLY A 64 -20.77 17.91 -4.11
CA GLY A 64 -21.42 18.83 -3.16
C GLY A 64 -22.79 18.35 -2.67
N GLN A 65 -23.16 17.09 -2.91
CA GLN A 65 -24.40 16.52 -2.40
C GLN A 65 -24.24 16.18 -0.91
N ARG A 66 -25.29 16.43 -0.12
CA ARG A 66 -25.32 16.04 1.30
C ARG A 66 -25.67 14.56 1.42
N LEU A 67 -24.89 13.84 2.22
CA LEU A 67 -25.20 12.46 2.61
C LEU A 67 -26.29 12.45 3.68
N THR A 68 -27.22 11.50 3.58
CA THR A 68 -28.25 11.31 4.59
C THR A 68 -27.73 10.50 5.78
N PRO A 69 -28.30 10.65 6.99
CA PRO A 69 -27.93 9.83 8.14
C PRO A 69 -28.10 8.33 7.90
N ALA A 70 -29.11 7.94 7.12
CA ALA A 70 -29.36 6.53 6.78
C ALA A 70 -28.24 5.95 5.91
N GLU A 71 -27.74 6.70 4.92
CA GLU A 71 -26.63 6.28 4.07
C GLU A 71 -25.32 6.14 4.85
N ILE A 72 -25.06 7.07 5.77
CA ILE A 72 -23.89 7.01 6.65
C ILE A 72 -23.97 5.78 7.54
N SER A 73 -25.12 5.59 8.22
CA SER A 73 -25.32 4.46 9.14
C SER A 73 -25.24 3.10 8.44
N ASP A 74 -25.78 2.99 7.22
CA ASP A 74 -25.72 1.76 6.41
C ASP A 74 -24.27 1.42 6.01
N PHE A 75 -23.49 2.43 5.59
CA PHE A 75 -22.07 2.25 5.31
C PHE A 75 -21.27 1.88 6.56
N GLU A 76 -21.48 2.57 7.68
CA GLU A 76 -20.78 2.29 8.94
C GLU A 76 -21.06 0.89 9.46
N THR A 77 -22.31 0.41 9.33
CA THR A 77 -22.69 -0.95 9.73
C THR A 77 -21.92 -2.01 8.93
N ASP A 78 -21.86 -1.87 7.60
CA ASP A 78 -21.11 -2.80 6.75
C ASP A 78 -19.61 -2.70 7.00
N ARG A 79 -19.07 -1.48 7.16
CA ARG A 79 -17.65 -1.26 7.47
C ARG A 79 -17.26 -1.93 8.79
N ASP A 80 -18.04 -1.72 9.84
CA ASP A 80 -17.76 -2.28 11.16
C ASP A 80 -17.90 -3.81 11.13
N GLY A 81 -18.87 -4.34 10.37
CA GLY A 81 -18.99 -5.78 10.12
C GLY A 81 -17.77 -6.36 9.38
N LEU A 82 -17.20 -5.61 8.43
CA LEU A 82 -16.00 -6.01 7.70
C LEU A 82 -14.77 -6.02 8.62
N LEU A 83 -14.58 -4.97 9.44
CA LEU A 83 -13.46 -4.87 10.38
C LEU A 83 -13.52 -5.92 11.50
N ASN A 84 -14.72 -6.35 11.88
CA ASN A 84 -14.92 -7.44 12.83
C ASN A 84 -14.75 -8.84 12.22
N ASN A 85 -14.60 -8.97 10.90
CA ASN A 85 -14.26 -10.25 10.26
C ASN A 85 -12.73 -10.43 10.24
N PRO A 86 -12.16 -11.42 10.97
CA PRO A 86 -10.71 -11.63 11.03
C PRO A 86 -10.05 -11.85 9.67
N VAL A 87 -10.73 -12.48 8.71
CA VAL A 87 -10.19 -12.70 7.36
C VAL A 87 -10.05 -11.38 6.60
N ALA A 88 -11.04 -10.50 6.73
CA ALA A 88 -11.02 -9.20 6.06
C ALA A 88 -10.10 -8.20 6.76
N SER A 89 -10.10 -8.14 8.09
CA SER A 89 -9.23 -7.21 8.84
C SER A 89 -7.75 -7.57 8.72
N GLU A 90 -7.39 -8.85 8.76
CA GLU A 90 -6.01 -9.30 8.51
C GLU A 90 -5.58 -9.03 7.06
N PHE A 91 -6.50 -9.09 6.10
CA PHE A 91 -6.21 -8.70 4.71
C PHE A 91 -5.94 -7.20 4.59
N ILE A 92 -6.77 -6.35 5.20
CA ILE A 92 -6.57 -4.89 5.20
C ILE A 92 -5.21 -4.55 5.83
N SER A 93 -4.88 -5.14 6.98
CA SER A 93 -3.56 -4.97 7.61
C SER A 93 -2.43 -5.47 6.70
N ALA A 94 -2.61 -6.60 6.02
CA ALA A 94 -1.61 -7.14 5.09
C ALA A 94 -1.38 -6.21 3.89
N GLN A 95 -2.42 -5.52 3.39
CA GLN A 95 -2.25 -4.50 2.35
C GLN A 95 -1.39 -3.32 2.83
N GLU A 96 -1.63 -2.83 4.04
CA GLU A 96 -0.82 -1.76 4.64
C GLU A 96 0.65 -2.18 4.82
N ASP A 97 0.89 -3.40 5.27
CA ASP A 97 2.25 -3.89 5.48
C ASP A 97 3.02 -4.11 4.17
N LEU A 98 2.34 -4.57 3.09
CA LEU A 98 2.93 -4.59 1.75
C LEU A 98 3.33 -3.20 1.28
N HIS A 99 2.47 -2.20 1.49
CA HIS A 99 2.78 -0.82 1.13
C HIS A 99 3.99 -0.30 1.93
N LYS A 100 4.09 -0.57 3.23
CA LYS A 100 5.25 -0.16 4.04
C LYS A 100 6.56 -0.77 3.54
N ILE A 101 6.56 -2.08 3.23
CA ILE A 101 7.75 -2.75 2.68
C ILE A 101 8.16 -2.08 1.35
N GLN A 102 7.20 -1.83 0.47
CA GLN A 102 7.45 -1.15 -0.81
C GLN A 102 7.99 0.26 -0.60
N GLU A 103 7.33 1.06 0.25
CA GLU A 103 7.71 2.45 0.55
C GLU A 103 9.13 2.53 1.11
N GLN A 104 9.50 1.62 2.00
CA GLN A 104 10.85 1.54 2.53
C GLN A 104 11.87 1.34 1.41
N VAL A 105 11.71 0.29 0.59
CA VAL A 105 12.65 0.00 -0.51
C VAL A 105 12.74 1.16 -1.49
N VAL A 106 11.60 1.68 -1.94
CA VAL A 106 11.55 2.80 -2.88
C VAL A 106 12.18 4.05 -2.27
N GLY A 107 11.94 4.31 -0.98
CA GLY A 107 12.52 5.42 -0.23
C GLY A 107 14.05 5.39 -0.24
N TYR A 108 14.65 4.26 0.12
CA TYR A 108 16.12 4.08 0.11
C TYR A 108 16.71 4.23 -1.29
N VAL A 109 16.10 3.63 -2.31
CA VAL A 109 16.57 3.73 -3.69
C VAL A 109 16.50 5.18 -4.18
N LYS A 110 15.34 5.84 -3.99
CA LYS A 110 15.13 7.23 -4.39
C LYS A 110 16.14 8.15 -3.71
N LYS A 111 16.32 8.03 -2.40
CA LYS A 111 17.26 8.87 -1.64
C LYS A 111 18.72 8.63 -2.00
N THR A 112 19.09 7.39 -2.31
CA THR A 112 20.45 7.07 -2.80
C THR A 112 20.75 7.80 -4.11
N LEU A 113 19.79 7.80 -5.05
CA LEU A 113 19.94 8.50 -6.33
C LEU A 113 19.94 10.03 -6.17
N GLU A 114 19.14 10.57 -5.24
CA GLU A 114 19.08 12.01 -4.93
C GLU A 114 20.39 12.52 -4.29
N LEU A 115 20.95 11.75 -3.35
CA LEU A 115 22.09 12.19 -2.53
C LEU A 115 23.46 11.79 -3.10
N GLY A 116 23.52 10.80 -3.99
CA GLY A 116 24.79 10.22 -4.48
C GLY A 116 25.59 9.47 -3.41
N ARG A 117 24.95 9.13 -2.28
CA ARG A 117 25.50 8.33 -1.18
C ARG A 117 24.41 7.51 -0.51
N LEU A 118 24.79 6.56 0.35
CA LEU A 118 23.85 5.80 1.17
C LEU A 118 23.10 6.76 2.13
N PRO A 119 21.76 6.78 2.12
CA PRO A 119 20.98 7.54 3.09
C PRO A 119 20.94 6.87 4.46
N ASN A 120 20.82 7.66 5.52
CA ASN A 120 20.45 7.15 6.84
C ASN A 120 18.93 7.03 6.99
N GLU A 121 18.47 6.44 8.10
CA GLU A 121 17.05 6.16 8.35
C GLU A 121 16.19 7.43 8.46
N ASP A 122 16.73 8.50 9.07
CA ASP A 122 16.04 9.79 9.21
C ASP A 122 15.82 10.45 7.84
N GLU A 123 16.77 10.32 6.92
CA GLU A 123 16.70 10.85 5.55
C GLU A 123 15.66 10.15 4.68
N VAL A 124 15.36 8.88 4.98
CA VAL A 124 14.33 8.09 4.30
C VAL A 124 12.96 8.35 4.92
N SER A 125 12.88 8.40 6.26
CA SER A 125 11.63 8.57 7.02
C SER A 125 11.10 10.02 6.96
N GLY A 126 11.99 11.01 6.91
CA GLY A 126 11.64 12.43 6.82
C GLY A 126 11.21 12.89 5.42
N GLY A 127 11.17 12.00 4.43
CA GLY A 127 10.90 12.29 3.03
C GLY A 127 9.46 12.02 2.55
N GLY A 128 8.55 11.65 3.45
CA GLY A 128 7.13 11.51 3.17
C GLY A 128 6.46 12.88 3.03
N CYS A 129 6.16 13.29 1.80
CA CYS A 129 5.34 14.46 1.45
C CYS A 129 5.86 15.84 1.93
N GLY A 130 6.82 16.44 1.21
CA GLY A 130 7.11 17.86 1.37
C GLY A 130 8.21 18.41 0.46
N HIS A 131 7.84 19.41 -0.35
CA HIS A 131 8.71 20.34 -1.11
C HIS A 131 9.48 19.79 -2.32
N GLY A 132 9.01 20.18 -3.52
CA GLY A 132 9.83 20.01 -4.73
C GLY A 132 9.13 20.10 -6.09
N CYS A 133 7.97 20.74 -6.24
CA CYS A 133 7.49 21.16 -7.57
C CYS A 133 7.52 22.69 -7.59
N GLY A 134 8.64 23.23 -8.08
CA GLY A 134 8.82 24.67 -8.28
C GLY A 134 7.92 25.15 -9.41
N CYS A 135 6.80 25.78 -9.07
CA CYS A 135 6.19 26.77 -9.92
C CYS A 135 7.03 28.05 -9.76
N SER A 136 7.86 28.36 -10.76
CA SER A 136 8.33 29.72 -10.98
C SER A 136 7.43 30.38 -12.03
N HIS A 137 7.09 31.63 -11.75
CA HIS A 137 6.25 32.55 -12.52
C HIS A 137 6.42 32.51 -14.04
#